data_AF-A0AAP3DKN4-F1
#
_entry.id   AF-A0AAP3DKN4-F1
#
_cell.length_a   1.000
_cell.length_b   1.000
_cell.length_c   1.000
_cell.angle_alpha   90.00
_cell.angle_beta   90.00
_cell.angle_gamma   90.00
#
_symmetry.space_group_name_H-M   'P 1'
#
loop_
_entity.id
_entity.type
_entity.pdbx_description
1 polymer ?
#
loop_
_entity_poly.entity_id
_entity_poly.type
_entity_poly.pdbx_seq_one_letter_code
_entity_poly.pdbx_strand_id
1 'polypeptide(L)'
;MLNIYYSSRVEDGVPKGYVSIWEDGIPLESFHTWDKTGEATEKETAIAAFEDAAKWLASSGYFGCPISIVSKYSEYGYAILTSSELLNEEVKTDG
;
A
#
# COMPACT_ATOMS: atom_id res chain seq x y z
N MET A 1 8.98 2.78 -14.32
CA MET A 1 7.70 2.11 -13.99
C MET A 1 7.84 1.61 -12.57
N LEU A 2 6.85 1.83 -11.69
CA LEU A 2 6.94 1.41 -10.30
C LEU A 2 6.51 -0.05 -10.14
N ASN A 3 7.27 -0.80 -9.34
CA ASN A 3 6.89 -2.13 -8.88
C ASN A 3 6.60 -2.05 -7.38
N ILE A 4 5.36 -2.32 -7.01
CA ILE A 4 4.92 -2.35 -5.62
C ILE A 4 4.76 -3.81 -5.22
N TYR A 5 5.63 -4.27 -4.33
CA TYR A 5 5.56 -5.60 -3.76
C TYR A 5 4.79 -5.55 -2.45
N TYR A 6 3.81 -6.44 -2.32
CA TYR A 6 2.97 -6.53 -1.13
C TYR A 6 2.95 -7.95 -0.56
N SER A 7 2.85 -8.03 0.76
CA SER A 7 2.56 -9.25 1.51
C SER A 7 1.86 -8.96 2.83
N SER A 8 1.02 -9.89 3.30
CA SER A 8 0.52 -9.93 4.68
C SER A 8 0.81 -11.28 5.31
N ARG A 9 0.95 -11.31 6.63
CA ARG A 9 1.08 -12.54 7.42
C ARG A 9 0.67 -12.30 8.88
N VAL A 10 0.21 -13.34 9.54
CA VAL A 10 0.03 -13.36 10.99
C VAL A 10 1.31 -13.88 11.64
N GLU A 11 1.92 -13.09 12.51
CA GLU A 11 3.06 -13.51 13.33
C GLU A 11 2.69 -13.41 14.80
N ASP A 12 2.81 -14.49 15.55
CA ASP A 12 2.46 -14.54 16.98
C ASP A 12 1.01 -14.08 17.28
N GLY A 13 0.08 -14.36 16.37
CA GLY A 13 -1.32 -13.93 16.48
C GLY A 13 -1.58 -12.47 16.08
N VAL A 14 -0.55 -11.75 15.65
CA VAL A 14 -0.64 -10.35 15.21
C VAL A 14 -0.59 -10.29 13.68
N PRO A 15 -1.65 -9.79 13.03
CA PRO A 15 -1.61 -9.53 11.59
C PRO A 15 -0.65 -8.40 11.25
N LYS A 16 0.14 -8.61 10.19
CA LYS A 16 1.15 -7.68 9.70
C LYS A 16 1.00 -7.50 8.19
N GLY A 17 0.95 -6.25 7.73
CA GLY A 17 0.99 -5.85 6.34
C GLY A 17 2.36 -5.26 5.98
N TYR A 18 2.85 -5.58 4.78
CA TYR A 18 4.12 -5.11 4.25
C TYR A 18 3.95 -4.67 2.80
N VAL A 19 4.39 -3.46 2.49
CA VAL A 19 4.47 -2.92 1.13
C VAL A 19 5.90 -2.43 0.90
N SER A 20 6.45 -2.67 -0.28
CA SER A 20 7.75 -2.14 -0.70
C SER A 20 7.70 -1.66 -2.14
N ILE A 21 8.27 -0.50 -2.39
CA ILE A 21 8.20 0.23 -3.66
C ILE A 21 9.59 0.23 -4.30
N TRP A 22 9.62 -0.13 -5.58
CA TRP A 22 10.84 -0.20 -6.37
C TRP A 22 10.67 0.51 -7.70
N GLU A 23 11.71 1.21 -8.15
CA GLU A 23 11.79 1.84 -9.47
C GLU A 23 12.98 1.26 -10.22
N ASP A 24 12.70 0.56 -11.32
CA ASP A 24 13.72 -0.02 -12.20
C ASP A 24 14.80 -0.86 -11.46
N GLY A 25 14.37 -1.59 -10.43
CA GLY A 25 15.24 -2.46 -9.63
C GLY A 25 15.95 -1.74 -8.46
N ILE A 26 15.66 -0.46 -8.25
CA ILE A 26 16.17 0.32 -7.11
C ILE A 26 15.07 0.39 -6.03
N PRO A 27 15.35 0.00 -4.78
CA PRO A 27 14.39 0.14 -3.70
C PRO A 27 14.22 1.62 -3.34
N LEU A 28 12.97 2.07 -3.23
CA LEU A 28 12.64 3.44 -2.88
C LEU A 28 12.18 3.56 -1.43
N GLU A 29 11.16 2.79 -1.03
CA GLU A 29 10.58 2.87 0.31
C GLU A 29 9.83 1.58 0.71
N SER A 30 9.61 1.39 2.01
CA SER A 30 8.82 0.28 2.56
C SER A 30 7.89 0.71 3.70
N PHE A 31 6.69 0.16 3.73
CA PHE A 31 5.64 0.46 4.70
C PHE A 31 5.20 -0.81 5.40
N HIS A 32 5.31 -0.81 6.72
CA HIS A 32 4.99 -1.95 7.56
C HIS A 32 3.92 -1.52 8.57
N THR A 33 2.83 -2.27 8.62
CA THR A 33 1.69 -1.98 9.51
C THR A 33 1.32 -3.23 10.27
N TRP A 34 1.03 -3.08 11.55
CA TRP A 34 0.62 -4.16 12.42
C TRP A 34 -0.28 -3.59 13.52
N ASP A 35 -1.29 -4.36 13.89
CA ASP A 35 -2.14 -4.02 15.02
C ASP A 35 -1.73 -4.83 16.25
N LYS A 36 -1.15 -4.15 17.24
CA LYS A 36 -0.71 -4.80 18.48
C LYS A 36 -1.87 -5.18 19.41
N THR A 37 -3.08 -4.69 19.15
CA THR A 37 -4.27 -5.03 19.95
C THR A 37 -4.83 -6.40 19.57
N GLY A 38 -4.54 -6.87 18.35
CA GLY A 38 -5.01 -8.15 17.83
C GLY A 38 -6.48 -8.09 17.36
N GLU A 39 -7.05 -6.90 17.21
CA GLU A 39 -8.41 -6.70 16.74
C GLU A 39 -8.49 -6.62 15.22
N ALA A 40 -7.48 -6.02 14.59
CA ALA A 40 -7.42 -5.85 13.15
C ALA A 40 -7.07 -7.16 12.44
N THR A 41 -7.75 -7.39 11.33
CA THR A 41 -7.54 -8.51 10.42
C THR A 41 -6.29 -8.32 9.55
N GLU A 42 -5.85 -9.41 8.92
CA GLU A 42 -4.81 -9.34 7.86
C GLU A 42 -5.17 -8.38 6.73
N LYS A 43 -6.46 -8.29 6.39
CA LYS A 43 -6.95 -7.37 5.37
C LYS A 43 -6.82 -5.92 5.80
N GLU A 44 -7.18 -5.58 7.03
CA GLU A 44 -7.10 -4.21 7.54
C GLU A 44 -5.66 -3.74 7.66
N THR A 45 -4.76 -4.60 8.16
CA THR A 45 -3.32 -4.28 8.24
C THR A 45 -2.70 -4.15 6.85
N ALA A 46 -3.14 -4.95 5.87
CA ALA A 46 -2.74 -4.80 4.48
C ALA A 46 -3.19 -3.48 3.86
N ILE A 47 -4.46 -3.10 4.04
CA ILE A 47 -5.00 -1.84 3.53
C ILE A 47 -4.22 -0.66 4.12
N ALA A 48 -3.97 -0.67 5.42
CA ALA A 48 -3.19 0.38 6.06
C ALA A 48 -1.78 0.53 5.47
N ALA A 49 -1.10 -0.60 5.14
CA ALA A 49 0.20 -0.56 4.46
C ALA A 49 0.13 0.10 3.08
N PHE A 50 -0.93 -0.18 2.33
CA PHE A 50 -1.17 0.43 1.01
C PHE A 50 -1.54 1.92 1.11
N GLU A 51 -2.31 2.32 2.12
CA GLU A 51 -2.66 3.73 2.34
C GLU A 51 -1.42 4.57 2.61
N ASP A 52 -0.49 4.07 3.44
CA ASP A 52 0.76 4.78 3.73
C ASP A 52 1.67 4.83 2.48
N ALA A 53 1.72 3.75 1.71
CA ALA A 53 2.40 3.74 0.41
C ALA A 53 1.79 4.75 -0.58
N ALA A 54 0.47 4.85 -0.65
CA ALA A 54 -0.23 5.79 -1.53
C ALA A 54 0.05 7.25 -1.13
N LYS A 55 0.02 7.56 0.17
CA LYS A 55 0.39 8.90 0.69
C LYS A 55 1.83 9.26 0.32
N TRP A 56 2.75 8.30 0.41
CA TRP A 56 4.14 8.53 0.03
C TRP A 56 4.31 8.72 -1.47
N LEU A 57 3.62 7.94 -2.31
CA LEU A 57 3.64 8.09 -3.76
C LEU A 57 3.15 9.48 -4.19
N ALA A 58 2.07 9.95 -3.56
CA ALA A 58 1.55 11.30 -3.74
C ALA A 58 2.58 12.36 -3.32
N SER A 59 3.12 12.28 -2.10
CA SER A 59 4.08 13.28 -1.61
C SER A 59 5.42 13.27 -2.37
N SER A 60 5.79 12.14 -2.95
CA SER A 60 7.05 11.96 -3.71
C SER A 60 6.92 12.29 -5.20
N GLY A 61 5.74 12.74 -5.65
CA GLY A 61 5.54 13.21 -7.02
C GLY A 61 5.35 12.10 -8.06
N TYR A 62 5.04 10.86 -7.65
CA TYR A 62 4.81 9.73 -8.54
C TYR A 62 3.37 9.67 -9.11
N PHE A 63 2.66 10.80 -9.12
CA PHE A 63 1.32 10.92 -9.69
C PHE A 63 1.31 10.50 -11.17
N GLY A 64 0.40 9.59 -11.52
CA GLY A 64 0.25 9.10 -12.90
C GLY A 64 1.37 8.17 -13.37
N CYS A 65 2.33 7.82 -12.51
CA CYS A 65 3.34 6.82 -12.85
C CYS A 65 2.67 5.44 -13.04
N PRO A 66 3.01 4.69 -14.10
CA PRO A 66 2.55 3.32 -14.25
C PRO A 66 3.04 2.45 -13.08
N ILE A 67 2.10 1.77 -12.43
CA ILE A 67 2.35 0.89 -11.28
C ILE A 67 2.05 -0.55 -11.69
N SER A 68 2.96 -1.46 -11.33
CA SER A 68 2.74 -2.90 -11.29
C SER A 68 2.66 -3.34 -9.83
N ILE A 69 1.61 -4.06 -9.46
CA ILE A 69 1.45 -4.61 -8.10
C ILE A 69 1.79 -6.10 -8.13
N VAL A 70 2.78 -6.49 -7.34
CA VAL A 70 3.26 -7.86 -7.21
C VAL A 70 2.90 -8.37 -5.81
N SER A 71 1.85 -9.18 -5.71
CA SER A 71 1.55 -9.91 -4.48
C SER A 71 2.35 -11.21 -4.44
N LYS A 72 3.16 -11.40 -3.39
CA LYS A 72 3.90 -12.66 -3.19
C LYS A 72 3.01 -13.81 -2.70
N TYR A 73 1.76 -13.50 -2.32
CA TYR A 73 0.75 -14.46 -1.86
C TYR A 73 -0.57 -14.19 -2.61
N SER A 74 -0.61 -14.64 -3.87
CA SER A 74 -1.76 -14.46 -4.80
C SER A 74 -3.06 -15.13 -4.33
N GLU A 75 -3.02 -15.94 -3.27
CA GLU A 75 -4.20 -16.62 -2.72
C GLU A 75 -5.21 -15.63 -2.10
N TYR A 76 -4.77 -14.43 -1.73
CA TYR A 76 -5.64 -13.38 -1.18
C TYR A 76 -6.04 -12.28 -2.18
N GLY A 77 -5.56 -12.32 -3.43
CA GLY A 77 -6.20 -11.63 -4.55
C GLY A 77 -6.42 -10.11 -4.45
N TYR A 78 -5.68 -9.36 -3.62
CA TYR A 78 -5.86 -7.90 -3.54
C TYR A 78 -4.82 -7.17 -4.38
N ALA A 79 -5.21 -6.82 -5.61
CA ALA A 79 -4.60 -5.69 -6.31
C ALA A 79 -5.38 -4.43 -5.91
N ILE A 80 -4.86 -3.64 -4.97
CA ILE A 80 -5.41 -2.31 -4.70
C ILE A 80 -4.89 -1.38 -5.79
N LEU A 81 -5.60 -1.35 -6.91
CA LEU A 81 -5.42 -0.33 -7.94
C LEU A 81 -5.95 0.99 -7.37
N THR A 82 -5.07 1.81 -6.81
CA THR A 82 -5.40 3.22 -6.61
C THR A 82 -5.42 3.86 -7.99
N SER A 83 -6.57 3.79 -8.66
CA SER A 83 -6.88 4.66 -9.79
C SER A 83 -6.56 6.10 -9.37
N SER A 84 -5.88 6.84 -10.23
CA SER A 84 -5.59 8.27 -10.05
C SER A 84 -6.83 9.12 -9.80
N GLU A 85 -8.04 8.57 -9.99
CA GLU A 85 -9.30 9.24 -9.68
C GLU A 85 -9.53 9.47 -8.17
N LEU A 86 -8.98 8.63 -7.28
CA LEU A 86 -9.01 8.88 -5.82
C LEU A 86 -8.10 10.05 -5.39
N LEU A 87 -7.21 10.51 -6.27
CA LEU A 87 -6.35 11.67 -6.05
C LEU A 87 -6.95 12.96 -6.67
N ASN A 88 -8.10 12.84 -7.34
CA ASN A 88 -8.81 13.95 -8.00
C ASN A 88 -10.04 14.44 -7.23
N GLU A 89 -10.39 13.87 -6.07
CA GLU A 89 -11.34 14.54 -5.18
C GLU A 89 -10.62 15.74 -4.54
N GLU A 90 -10.79 16.88 -5.20
CA GLU A 90 -10.56 18.21 -4.64
C GLU A 90 -10.97 18.19 -3.17
N VAL A 91 -10.00 18.46 -2.30
CA VAL A 91 -10.26 18.97 -0.96
C VAL A 91 -11.15 20.20 -1.15
N LYS A 92 -12.46 20.03 -1.04
CA LYS A 92 -13.40 21.13 -0.88
C LYS A 92 -13.00 21.83 0.41
N THR A 93 -12.20 22.87 0.30
CA THR A 93 -12.12 23.89 1.33
C THR A 93 -13.48 24.59 1.32
N ASP A 94 -14.26 24.34 2.35
CA ASP A 94 -15.51 25.02 2.65
C ASP A 94 -15.37 26.54 2.45
N GLY A 95 -16.36 27.12 1.78
CA GLY A 95 -16.66 28.55 1.80
C GLY A 95 -17.72 28.87 2.84
#